data_AF-A0A537YPL9-F1
#
_entry.id   AF-A0A537YPL9-F1
#
_cell.length_a   1.000
_cell.length_b   1.000
_cell.length_c   1.000
_cell.angle_alpha   90.00
_cell.angle_beta   90.00
_cell.angle_gamma   90.00
#
_symmetry.space_group_name_H-M   'P 1'
#
loop_
_entity.id
_entity.type
_entity.pdbx_description
1 polymer ?
#
loop_
_entity_poly.entity_id
_entity_poly.type
_entity_poly.pdbx_seq_one_letter_code
_entity_poly.pdbx_strand_id
1 'polypeptide(L)' 'MAVEVPGRVLGLDLGDVRIGVAISDEARRLAVPLGTVQVGRPPGELKAI' A
#
# COMPACT_ATOMS: atom_id res chain seq x y z
N MET A 1 -1.25 -11.73 28.95
CA MET A 1 -1.75 -10.50 28.29
C MET A 1 -1.20 -10.49 26.88
N ALA A 2 -2.04 -10.42 25.85
CA ALA A 2 -1.57 -10.29 24.48
C ALA A 2 -1.12 -8.84 24.27
N VAL A 3 0.12 -8.64 23.85
CA VAL A 3 0.61 -7.32 23.45
C VAL A 3 0.03 -7.05 22.07
N GLU A 4 -0.84 -6.05 21.94
CA GLU A 4 -1.37 -5.63 20.65
C GLU A 4 -0.23 -4.96 19.87
N VAL A 5 0.32 -5.67 18.88
CA VAL A 5 1.35 -5.12 18.00
C VAL A 5 0.65 -4.27 16.95
N PRO A 6 0.95 -2.97 16.86
CA PRO A 6 0.33 -2.12 15.86
C PRO A 6 0.64 -2.63 14.43
N GLY A 7 -0.39 -2.82 13.60
CA GLY A 7 -0.24 -3.36 12.23
C GLY A 7 0.63 -2.52 11.29
N ARG A 8 0.88 -2.97 10.05
CA ARG A 8 1.63 -2.15 9.07
C ARG A 8 0.82 -0.91 8.65
N VAL A 9 1.51 0.16 8.25
CA VAL A 9 0.89 1.40 7.75
C VAL A 9 0.81 1.34 6.23
N LEU A 10 -0.33 1.74 5.65
CA LEU A 10 -0.53 1.89 4.21
C LEU A 10 -0.18 3.30 3.76
N GLY A 11 0.67 3.42 2.74
CA GLY A 11 0.96 4.65 2.01
C GLY A 11 0.30 4.65 0.64
N LEU A 12 -0.38 5.75 0.31
CA LEU A 12 -1.01 5.99 -0.99
C LEU A 12 -0.44 7.27 -1.59
N ASP A 13 0.10 7.17 -2.81
CA ASP A 13 0.57 8.30 -3.60
C ASP A 13 -0.39 8.52 -4.77
N LEU A 14 -1.17 9.61 -4.73
CA LEU A 14 -2.27 9.84 -5.66
C LEU A 14 -1.80 10.63 -6.88
N GLY A 15 -1.97 10.05 -8.07
CA GLY A 15 -1.85 10.74 -9.35
C GLY A 15 -3.07 10.52 -10.23
N ASP A 16 -3.26 11.39 -11.22
CA ASP A 16 -4.44 11.38 -12.11
C ASP A 16 -4.62 10.07 -12.89
N VAL A 17 -3.52 9.36 -13.14
CA VAL A 17 -3.49 8.12 -13.93
C VAL A 17 -3.27 6.90 -13.05
N ARG A 18 -2.46 7.01 -11.99
CA ARG A 18 -2.03 5.88 -11.16
C ARG A 18 -1.93 6.28 -9.69
N ILE A 19 -2.17 5.29 -8.83
CA ILE A 19 -1.95 5.38 -7.39
C ILE A 19 -0.78 4.48 -7.03
N GLY A 20 0.30 5.04 -6.46
CA GLY A 20 1.38 4.27 -5.86
C GLY A 20 0.93 3.67 -4.54
N VAL A 21 1.25 2.39 -4.31
CA VAL A 21 0.88 1.66 -3.09
C VAL A 21 2.16 1.18 -2.40
N ALA A 22 2.29 1.48 -1.11
CA ALA A 22 3.37 0.99 -0.27
C ALA A 22 2.84 0.57 1.10
N ILE A 23 3.53 -0.37 1.76
CA ILE A 23 3.31 -0.67 3.18
C ILE A 23 4.58 -0.40 3.95
N SER A 24 4.45 -0.07 5.23
CA SER A 24 5.63 0.06 6.07
C SER A 24 6.33 -1.28 6.31
N ASP A 25 7.62 -1.23 6.61
CA ASP A 25 8.30 -2.32 7.32
C ASP A 25 7.69 -2.54 8.72
N GLU A 26 8.14 -3.59 9.41
CA GLU A 26 7.63 -3.96 10.74
C GLU A 26 7.92 -2.89 11.79
N ALA A 27 9.05 -2.18 11.64
CA ALA A 27 9.42 -1.08 12.52
C ALA A 27 8.70 0.25 12.20
N ARG A 28 7.88 0.30 11.14
CA ARG A 28 7.22 1.50 10.64
C ARG A 28 8.16 2.67 10.35
N ARG A 29 9.37 2.38 9.85
CA ARG A 29 10.39 3.38 9.48
C ARG A 29 10.60 3.51 7.99
N LEU A 30 10.42 2.43 7.24
CA LEU A 30 10.63 2.39 5.80
C LEU A 30 9.33 2.10 5.08
N ALA A 31 9.09 2.79 3.96
CA ALA A 31 8.05 2.44 3.02
C ALA A 31 8.58 1.38 2.04
N VAL A 32 7.88 0.25 1.94
CA VAL A 32 8.17 -0.84 1.02
C VAL A 32 7.14 -0.79 -0.11
N PRO A 33 7.56 -0.61 -1.37
CA PRO A 33 6.64 -0.52 -2.50
C PRO A 33 5.93 -1.85 -2.75
N LEU A 34 4.63 -1.79 -3.03
CA LEU A 34 3.80 -2.93 -3.42
C LEU A 34 3.33 -2.84 -4.87
N GLY A 35 3.49 -1.71 -5.54
CA GLY A 35 3.13 -1.53 -6.93
C GLY A 35 2.23 -0.32 -7.16
N THR A 36 1.47 -0.34 -8.26
CA THR A 36 0.60 0.76 -8.65
C THR A 36 -0.78 0.29 -9.06
N VAL A 37 -1.79 1.12 -8.83
CA VAL A 37 -3.18 0.90 -9.27
C VAL A 37 -3.53 1.92 -10.35
N GLN A 38 -4.07 1.48 -11.48
CA GLN A 38 -4.56 2.35 -12.53
C GLN A 38 -5.92 2.96 -12.15
N VAL A 39 -6.03 4.29 -12.19
CA VAL A 39 -7.28 5.00 -11.86
C VAL A 39 -8.35 4.72 -12.93
N GLY A 40 -9.60 4.54 -12.51
CA GLY A 40 -10.74 4.31 -13.42
C GLY A 40 -10.85 2.89 -13.99
N ARG A 41 -9.93 1.98 -13.64
CA ARG A 41 -10.06 0.57 -13.98
C ARG A 41 -11.18 -0.07 -13.15
N PRO A 42 -12.09 -0.87 -13.75
CA PRO A 42 -13.09 -1.62 -12.99
C PRO A 42 -12.44 -2.50 -11.91
N PRO A 43 -13.08 -2.72 -10.75
CA PRO A 43 -12.58 -3.67 -9.75
C PRO A 43 -12.45 -5.08 -10.35
N GLY A 44 -11.20 -5.50 -10.60
CA GLY A 44 -10.89 -6.76 -11.27
C GLY A 44 -9.40 -6.84 -11.60
N GLU A 45 -8.71 -7.76 -10.92
CA GLU A 45 -7.25 -7.97 -10.93
C GLU A 45 -6.41 -6.71 -10.65
N LEU A 46 -6.42 -6.28 -9.39
CA LEU A 46 -5.34 -5.46 -8.86
C LEU A 46 -4.11 -6.37 -8.71
N LYS A 47 -3.19 -6.33 -9.67
CA LYS A 47 -1.86 -6.94 -9.52
C LYS A 47 -0.91 -5.87 -8.98
N ALA A 48 -0.61 -5.99 -7.69
CA ALA A 48 0.65 -5.51 -7.14
C ALA A 48 1.77 -6.20 -7.94
N ILE A 49 2.58 -5.41 -8.66
CA ILE A 49 3.77 -5.88 -9.39
C ILE A 49 4.95 -6.02 -8.45
#